data_AF-A0A946QWY8-F1
#
_entry.id   AF-A0A946QWY8-F1
#
_cell.length_a   1.000
_cell.length_b   1.000
_cell.length_c   1.000
_cell.angle_alpha   90.00
_cell.angle_beta   90.00
_cell.angle_gamma   90.00
#
_symmetry.space_group_name_H-M   'P 1'
#
loop_
_entity.id
_entity.type
_entity.pdbx_description
1 polymer ?
#
loop_
_entity_poly.entity_id
_entity_poly.type
_entity_poly.pdbx_seq_one_letter_code
_entity_poly.pdbx_strand_id
1 'polypeptide(L)' 'PVEGSTHMGETRETRIKEFHHFNDQPVYGLREGSWIRVHEDAMVLKGGESARVFYADKVSFEVNNIEIK' A
#
# COMPACT_ATOMS: atom_id res chain seq x y z
N PRO A 1 -8.08 -14.97 11.36
CA PRO A 1 -9.39 -14.96 10.67
C PRO A 1 -10.18 -13.71 11.03
N VAL A 2 -10.73 -13.01 10.05
CA VAL A 2 -11.70 -11.92 10.30
C VAL A 2 -13.02 -12.57 10.71
N GLU A 3 -13.63 -12.12 11.79
CA GLU A 3 -14.87 -12.69 12.31
C GLU A 3 -15.98 -12.62 11.24
N GLY A 4 -16.58 -13.78 10.92
CA GLY A 4 -17.58 -13.91 9.85
C GLY A 4 -17.03 -14.15 8.43
N SER A 5 -15.70 -14.12 8.23
CA SER A 5 -15.09 -14.43 6.94
C SER A 5 -14.94 -15.93 6.71
N THR A 6 -15.40 -16.43 5.57
CA THR A 6 -15.11 -17.79 5.07
C THR A 6 -13.73 -17.91 4.44
N HIS A 7 -13.05 -16.77 4.22
CA HIS A 7 -11.72 -16.71 3.65
C HIS A 7 -10.69 -17.12 4.71
N MET A 8 -10.14 -18.32 4.56
CA MET A 8 -9.12 -18.90 5.46
C MET A 8 -7.68 -18.57 5.05
N GLY A 9 -7.49 -17.89 3.92
CA GLY A 9 -6.19 -17.39 3.49
C GLY A 9 -5.75 -16.18 4.32
N GLU A 10 -4.44 -15.93 4.33
CA GLU A 10 -3.85 -14.72 4.90
C GLU A 10 -4.38 -13.44 4.22
N THR A 11 -4.39 -12.34 4.97
CA THR A 11 -4.77 -11.05 4.41
C THR A 11 -3.61 -10.44 3.62
N ARG A 12 -3.91 -9.56 2.66
CA ARG A 12 -2.87 -8.79 1.97
C ARG A 12 -1.99 -8.01 2.96
N GLU A 13 -2.58 -7.49 4.03
CA GLU A 13 -1.86 -6.79 5.09
C GLU A 13 -0.88 -7.71 5.82
N THR A 14 -1.27 -8.96 6.11
CA THR A 14 -0.38 -9.97 6.70
C THR A 14 0.84 -10.22 5.82
N ARG A 15 0.65 -10.44 4.51
CA ARG A 15 1.75 -10.62 3.55
C ARG A 15 2.72 -9.44 3.53
N ILE A 16 2.18 -8.22 3.59
CA ILE A 16 3.01 -7.00 3.56
C ILE A 16 3.78 -6.84 4.89
N LYS A 17 3.18 -7.22 6.03
CA LYS A 17 3.89 -7.26 7.32
C LYS A 17 5.05 -8.27 7.30
N GLU A 18 4.84 -9.45 6.72
CA GLU A 18 5.91 -10.45 6.55
C GLU A 18 7.01 -9.94 5.60
N PHE A 19 6.64 -9.26 4.50
CA PHE A 19 7.62 -8.59 3.63
C PHE A 19 8.49 -7.60 4.40
N HIS A 20 7.89 -6.80 5.28
CA HIS A 20 8.60 -5.81 6.10
C HIS A 20 9.49 -6.42 7.19
N HIS A 21 9.34 -7.70 7.52
CA HIS A 21 10.27 -8.38 8.43
C HIS A 21 11.69 -8.48 7.84
N PHE A 22 11.80 -8.45 6.52
CA PHE A 22 13.08 -8.59 5.80
C PHE A 22 13.44 -7.37 4.95
N ASN A 23 12.55 -6.38 4.81
CA ASN A 23 12.70 -5.25 3.90
C ASN A 23 12.18 -3.93 4.50
N ASP A 24 12.99 -2.89 4.39
CA ASP A 24 12.63 -1.54 4.87
C ASP A 24 11.86 -0.71 3.81
N GLN A 25 11.81 -1.20 2.57
CA GLN A 25 11.21 -0.50 1.43
C GLN A 25 9.71 -0.25 1.66
N PRO A 26 9.22 1.00 1.57
CA PRO A 26 7.80 1.30 1.68
C PRO A 26 6.98 0.59 0.59
N VAL A 27 5.79 0.10 0.94
CA VAL A 27 4.85 -0.53 0.00
C VAL A 27 3.64 0.37 -0.23
N TYR A 28 3.35 0.67 -1.48
CA TYR A 28 2.17 1.42 -1.91
C TYR A 28 1.12 0.47 -2.47
N GLY A 29 0.07 0.20 -1.70
CA GLY A 29 -1.10 -0.57 -2.13
C GLY A 29 -2.00 0.25 -3.04
N LEU A 30 -1.80 0.14 -4.35
CA LEU A 30 -2.66 0.74 -5.36
C LEU A 30 -3.96 -0.04 -5.51
N ARG A 31 -5.09 0.67 -5.55
CA ARG A 31 -6.39 0.08 -5.89
C ARG A 31 -6.48 -0.16 -7.39
N GLU A 32 -7.31 -1.11 -7.80
CA GLU A 32 -7.53 -1.38 -9.22
C GLU A 32 -8.00 -0.10 -9.93
N GLY A 33 -7.48 0.13 -11.14
CA GLY A 33 -7.70 1.38 -11.87
C GLY A 33 -6.82 2.55 -11.42
N SER A 34 -6.01 2.41 -10.36
CA SER A 34 -4.99 3.41 -9.97
C SER A 34 -3.64 3.14 -10.62
N TRP A 35 -2.86 4.20 -10.81
CA TRP A 35 -1.47 4.11 -11.26
C TRP A 35 -0.63 5.27 -10.71
N ILE A 36 0.69 5.09 -10.71
CA ILE A 36 1.64 6.15 -10.37
C ILE A 36 2.23 6.67 -11.68
N ARG A 37 2.11 7.98 -11.91
CA ARG A 37 2.85 8.66 -12.98
C ARG A 37 4.14 9.21 -12.41
N VAL A 38 5.26 8.74 -12.92
CA VAL A 38 6.60 9.30 -12.64
C VAL A 38 6.96 10.25 -13.79
N HIS A 39 7.28 11.49 -13.48
CA HIS A 39 7.74 12.48 -14.46
C HIS A 39 8.73 13.43 -13.80
N GLU A 40 9.95 13.50 -14.33
CA GLU A 40 11.07 14.20 -13.69
C GLU A 40 11.23 13.72 -12.24
N ASP A 41 11.23 14.65 -11.27
CA ASP A 41 11.38 14.35 -9.85
C ASP A 41 10.03 14.18 -9.13
N ALA A 42 8.92 14.11 -9.88
CA ALA A 42 7.58 13.97 -9.33
C ALA A 42 7.02 12.55 -9.54
N MET A 43 6.47 11.97 -8.48
CA MET A 43 5.56 10.82 -8.55
C MET A 43 4.17 11.30 -8.17
N VAL A 44 3.14 10.97 -8.95
CA VAL A 44 1.76 11.40 -8.68
C VAL A 44 0.82 10.21 -8.79
N LEU A 45 -0.05 10.06 -7.78
CA LEU A 45 -1.13 9.07 -7.81
C LEU A 45 -2.23 9.53 -8.78
N LYS A 46 -2.67 8.61 -9.63
CA LYS A 46 -3.73 8.81 -10.63
C LYS A 46 -4.70 7.64 -10.58
N GLY A 47 -5.88 7.83 -11.18
CA GLY A 47 -6.95 6.83 -11.21
C GLY A 47 -8.08 7.04 -10.20
N GLY A 48 -8.11 8.18 -9.50
CA GLY A 48 -9.26 8.65 -8.69
C GLY A 48 -9.43 8.00 -7.32
N GLU A 49 -8.73 6.91 -7.06
CA GLU A 49 -8.78 6.17 -5.81
C GLU A 49 -7.58 6.47 -4.90
N SER A 50 -7.75 6.28 -3.59
CA SER A 50 -6.66 6.40 -2.62
C SER A 50 -5.69 5.21 -2.73
N ALA A 51 -4.44 5.44 -2.34
CA ALA A 51 -3.47 4.39 -2.10
C ALA A 51 -3.33 4.14 -0.60
N ARG A 52 -3.15 2.88 -0.20
CA ARG A 52 -2.78 2.54 1.18
C ARG A 52 -1.27 2.38 1.29
N VAL A 53 -0.63 3.09 2.20
CA VAL A 53 0.82 3.06 2.41
C VAL A 53 1.16 2.19 3.60
N PHE A 54 2.17 1.33 3.43
CA PHE A 54 2.72 0.48 4.46
C PHE A 54 4.20 0.80 4.66
N TYR A 55 4.60 0.94 5.91
CA TYR A 55 5.99 1.06 6.35
C TYR A 55 6.24 -0.02 7.40
N ALA A 56 7.49 -0.48 7.50
CA ALA A 56 7.92 -1.37 8.56
C ALA A 56 7.58 -0.77 9.93
N ASP A 57 7.00 -1.59 10.81
CA ASP A 57 6.60 -1.26 12.19
C ASP A 57 5.69 -0.03 12.35
N LYS A 58 4.93 0.35 11.32
CA LYS A 58 3.95 1.45 11.40
C LYS A 58 2.56 1.00 11.03
N VAL A 59 1.57 1.70 11.59
CA VAL A 59 0.17 1.56 11.18
C VAL A 59 0.02 2.09 9.76
N SER A 60 -0.57 1.29 8.87
CA SER A 60 -0.84 1.69 7.49
C SER A 60 -1.88 2.82 7.42
N PHE A 61 -1.77 3.70 6.43
CA PHE A 61 -2.66 4.85 6.26
C PHE A 61 -3.01 5.09 4.78
N GLU A 62 -4.11 5.79 4.52
CA GLU A 62 -4.55 6.14 3.15
C GLU A 62 -3.96 7.48 2.72
N VAL A 63 -3.60 7.59 1.43
CA VAL A 63 -3.15 8.83 0.79
C VAL A 63 -3.88 9.05 -0.53
N ASN A 64 -4.21 10.31 -0.83
CA ASN A 64 -4.81 10.71 -2.10
C ASN A 64 -3.76 11.21 -3.11
N ASN A 65 -2.55 11.49 -2.65
CA ASN A 65 -1.39 11.83 -3.46
C ASN A 65 -0.14 11.19 -2.84
N ILE A 66 0.83 10.87 -3.69
CA ILE A 66 2.17 10.47 -3.28
C ILE A 66 3.05 11.65 -3.64
N GLU A 67 3.90 12.11 -2.72
CA GLU A 67 4.92 13.14 -2.98
C GLU A 67 6.26 12.56 -2.59
N ILE A 68 7.27 12.75 -3.44
CA ILE A 68 8.67 12.47 -3.08
C ILE A 68 9.30 13.78 -2.66
N LYS A 69 9.98 13.76 -1.51
CA LYS A 69 10.93 14.79 -1.11
C LYS A 69 12.33 14.37 -1.53
#